data_AF-A0AAQ3AU27-F1
#
_entry.id   AF-A0AAQ3AU27-F1
#
_cell.length_a   1.000
_cell.length_b   1.000
_cell.length_c   1.000
_cell.angle_alpha   90.00
_cell.angle_beta   90.00
_cell.angle_gamma   90.00
#
_symmetry.space_group_name_H-M   'P 1'
#
loop_
_entity.id
_entity.type
_entity.pdbx_description
1 polymer ?
#
loop_
_entity_poly.entity_id
_entity_poly.type
_entity_poly.pdbx_seq_one_letter_code
_entity_poly.pdbx_strand_id
1 'polypeptide(L)'
;MLGVVLLYVGIVLISNGFYTVEGIKDKSIVVMNFFTGGLGLILNIVSISYGVVAGKPESWFYASATGLLFAFTYLYVALNTIFDFDQRLYGWYSLFVAINSIPAGILCFRNFGGNWIYGIIWFAWEFCG
;
A
#
# COMPACT_ATOMS: atom_id res chain seq x y z
N MET A 1 -7.30 5.81 -11.53
CA MET A 1 -6.00 5.20 -11.12
C MET A 1 -6.17 4.24 -9.94
N LEU A 2 -6.93 4.63 -8.90
CA LEU A 2 -7.11 3.81 -7.70
C LEU A 2 -7.59 2.37 -7.96
N GLY A 3 -8.58 2.18 -8.83
CA GLY A 3 -9.13 0.84 -9.11
C GLY A 3 -8.12 -0.15 -9.73
N VAL A 4 -7.16 0.33 -10.52
CA VAL A 4 -6.08 -0.52 -11.06
C VAL A 4 -5.16 -0.95 -9.94
N VAL A 5 -4.72 -0.03 -9.09
CA VAL A 5 -3.85 -0.33 -7.94
C VAL A 5 -4.57 -1.28 -6.97
N LEU A 6 -5.84 -1.02 -6.65
CA LEU A 6 -6.63 -1.84 -5.72
C LEU A 6 -6.83 -3.28 -6.20
N LEU A 7 -6.95 -3.51 -7.51
CA LEU A 7 -7.06 -4.86 -8.06
C LEU A 7 -5.79 -5.68 -7.80
N TYR A 8 -4.62 -5.07 -8.02
CA TYR A 8 -3.32 -5.72 -7.76
C TYR A 8 -3.05 -5.86 -6.25
N VAL A 9 -3.42 -4.86 -5.46
CA VAL A 9 -3.41 -4.92 -3.98
C VAL A 9 -4.24 -6.10 -3.48
N GLY A 10 -5.42 -6.35 -4.07
CA GLY A 10 -6.26 -7.47 -3.70
C GLY A 10 -5.58 -8.83 -3.92
N ILE A 11 -5.01 -9.06 -5.11
CA ILE A 11 -4.36 -10.34 -5.41
C ILE A 11 -3.06 -10.55 -4.62
N VAL A 12 -2.27 -9.50 -4.36
CA VAL A 12 -1.04 -9.65 -3.55
C VAL A 12 -1.36 -9.97 -2.09
N LEU A 13 -2.43 -9.40 -1.52
CA LEU A 13 -2.86 -9.73 -0.16
C LEU A 13 -3.32 -11.19 -0.07
N ILE A 14 -4.10 -11.66 -1.04
CA ILE A 14 -4.50 -13.07 -1.12
C ILE A 14 -3.26 -13.97 -1.26
N SER A 15 -2.32 -13.60 -2.13
CA SER A 15 -1.06 -14.34 -2.33
C SER A 15 -0.21 -14.40 -1.05
N ASN A 16 -0.09 -13.29 -0.32
CA ASN A 16 0.66 -13.23 0.94
C ASN A 16 -0.04 -14.02 2.06
N GLY A 17 -1.38 -14.01 2.08
CA GLY A 17 -2.18 -14.84 2.97
C GLY A 17 -1.95 -16.33 2.73
N PHE A 18 -2.06 -16.79 1.48
CA PHE A 18 -1.78 -18.19 1.13
C PHE A 18 -0.36 -18.60 1.45
N TYR A 19 0.63 -17.76 1.16
CA TYR A 19 2.03 -18.03 1.52
C TYR A 19 2.21 -18.32 3.01
N THR A 20 1.53 -17.55 3.87
CA THR A 20 1.60 -17.69 5.32
C THR A 20 0.87 -18.93 5.82
N VAL A 21 -0.33 -19.22 5.29
CA VAL A 21 -1.17 -20.35 5.71
C VAL A 21 -0.62 -21.70 5.22
N GLU A 22 -0.18 -21.75 3.95
CA GLU A 22 0.33 -22.97 3.32
C GLU A 22 1.82 -23.23 3.65
N GLY A 23 2.49 -22.29 4.30
CA GLY A 23 3.90 -22.43 4.68
C GLY A 23 4.84 -22.61 3.48
N ILE A 24 4.52 -21.98 2.35
CA ILE A 24 5.31 -22.06 1.12
C ILE A 24 6.69 -21.46 1.41
N LYS A 25 7.76 -22.23 1.23
CA LYS A 25 9.14 -21.78 1.50
C LYS A 25 9.83 -21.13 0.29
N ASP A 26 9.13 -21.05 -0.82
CA ASP A 26 9.69 -20.57 -2.08
C ASP A 26 9.68 -19.03 -2.17
N LYS A 27 10.67 -18.45 -2.85
CA LYS A 27 10.79 -17.00 -3.07
C LYS A 27 9.80 -16.47 -4.12
N SER A 28 8.91 -17.32 -4.64
CA SER A 28 7.87 -16.96 -5.61
C SER A 28 6.95 -15.81 -5.16
N ILE A 29 6.79 -15.60 -3.85
CA ILE A 29 6.03 -14.46 -3.29
C ILE A 29 6.61 -13.09 -3.69
N VAL A 30 7.92 -13.03 -3.97
CA VAL A 30 8.62 -11.81 -4.39
C VAL A 30 8.00 -11.25 -5.67
N VAL A 31 7.64 -12.10 -6.62
CA VAL A 31 7.17 -11.69 -7.95
C VAL A 31 5.91 -10.84 -7.84
N MET A 32 4.92 -11.29 -7.05
CA MET A 32 3.66 -10.57 -6.89
C MET A 32 3.83 -9.27 -6.10
N ASN A 33 4.66 -9.29 -5.06
CA ASN A 33 4.97 -8.11 -4.25
C ASN A 33 5.75 -7.06 -5.05
N PHE A 34 6.67 -7.49 -5.91
CA PHE A 34 7.43 -6.60 -6.78
C PHE A 34 6.54 -5.97 -7.86
N PHE A 35 5.67 -6.75 -8.51
CA PHE A 35 4.75 -6.20 -9.49
C PHE A 35 3.78 -5.19 -8.88
N THR A 36 3.19 -5.51 -7.74
CA THR A 36 2.21 -4.62 -7.09
C THR A 36 2.87 -3.37 -6.52
N GLY A 37 4.02 -3.53 -5.85
CA GLY A 37 4.81 -2.40 -5.33
C GLY A 37 5.36 -1.51 -6.45
N GLY A 38 5.92 -2.10 -7.50
CA GLY A 38 6.45 -1.38 -8.65
C GLY A 38 5.38 -0.62 -9.44
N LEU A 39 4.23 -1.26 -9.71
CA LEU A 39 3.10 -0.62 -10.36
C LEU A 39 2.53 0.52 -9.51
N GLY A 40 2.36 0.29 -8.20
CA GLY A 40 1.95 1.33 -7.26
C GLY A 40 2.92 2.52 -7.23
N LEU A 41 4.23 2.26 -7.21
CA LEU A 41 5.26 3.29 -7.19
C LEU A 41 5.23 4.13 -8.47
N ILE A 42 5.23 3.51 -9.65
CA ILE A 42 5.25 4.22 -10.94
C ILE A 42 3.99 5.07 -11.09
N LEU A 43 2.81 4.49 -10.84
CA LEU A 43 1.55 5.20 -11.01
C LEU A 43 1.44 6.41 -10.06
N ASN A 44 1.84 6.26 -8.79
CA ASN A 44 1.79 7.36 -7.84
C ASN A 44 2.82 8.46 -8.17
N ILE A 45 4.05 8.12 -8.61
CA ILE A 45 5.04 9.12 -9.04
C ILE A 45 4.56 9.91 -10.27
N VAL A 46 3.95 9.23 -11.25
CA VAL A 46 3.38 9.89 -12.42
C VAL A 46 2.22 10.81 -12.00
N SER A 47 1.37 10.38 -11.06
CA SER A 47 0.27 11.19 -10.55
C SER A 47 0.75 12.44 -9.81
N ILE A 48 1.81 12.33 -9.00
CA ILE A 48 2.44 13.47 -8.32
C ILE A 48 3.05 14.43 -9.36
N SER A 49 3.85 13.91 -10.30
CA SER A 49 4.48 14.71 -11.36
C SER A 49 3.45 15.49 -12.18
N TYR A 50 2.36 14.82 -12.58
CA TYR A 50 1.25 15.47 -13.27
C TYR A 50 0.55 16.52 -12.39
N GLY A 51 0.36 16.22 -11.10
CA GLY A 51 -0.21 17.16 -10.13
C GLY A 51 0.60 18.45 -9.98
N VAL A 52 1.94 18.34 -9.96
CA VAL A 52 2.85 19.49 -9.92
C VAL A 52 2.73 20.33 -11.19
N VAL A 53 2.79 19.70 -12.37
CA VAL A 53 2.72 20.41 -13.66
C VAL A 53 1.35 21.05 -13.89
N ALA A 54 0.28 20.39 -13.48
CA ALA A 54 -1.09 20.88 -13.63
C ALA A 54 -1.56 21.84 -12.52
N GLY A 55 -0.68 22.20 -11.56
CA GLY A 55 -1.01 23.13 -10.47
C GLY A 55 -2.18 22.67 -9.59
N LYS A 56 -2.27 21.36 -9.30
CA LYS A 56 -3.37 20.79 -8.53
C LYS A 56 -3.28 21.18 -7.03
N PRO A 57 -4.43 21.25 -6.33
CA PRO A 57 -4.45 21.54 -4.89
C PRO A 57 -3.79 20.43 -4.06
N GLU A 58 -3.34 20.78 -2.85
CA GLU A 58 -2.62 19.89 -1.92
C GLU A 58 -3.34 18.56 -1.64
N SER A 59 -4.68 18.57 -1.64
CA SER A 59 -5.52 17.38 -1.46
C SER A 59 -5.28 16.29 -2.50
N TRP A 60 -4.83 16.65 -3.71
CA TRP A 60 -4.48 15.69 -4.75
C TRP A 60 -3.26 14.85 -4.39
N PHE A 61 -2.26 15.48 -3.75
CA PHE A 61 -1.02 14.82 -3.36
C PHE A 61 -1.21 13.87 -2.19
N TYR A 62 -2.18 14.14 -1.31
CA TYR A 62 -2.49 13.27 -0.17
C TYR A 62 -2.90 11.86 -0.60
N ALA A 63 -3.70 11.74 -1.67
CA ALA A 63 -4.11 10.44 -2.21
C ALA A 63 -2.95 9.66 -2.82
N SER A 64 -2.01 10.34 -3.49
CA SER A 64 -0.81 9.70 -4.04
C SER A 64 0.20 9.32 -2.96
N ALA A 65 0.35 10.14 -1.93
CA ALA A 65 1.23 9.89 -0.78
C ALA A 65 0.78 8.65 -0.01
N THR A 66 -0.51 8.56 0.31
CA THR A 66 -1.10 7.38 0.96
C THR A 66 -0.97 6.11 0.11
N GLY A 67 -1.15 6.21 -1.21
CA GLY A 67 -0.89 5.10 -2.13
C GLY A 67 0.58 4.63 -2.17
N LEU A 68 1.54 5.54 -1.99
CA LEU A 68 2.97 5.23 -1.91
C LEU A 68 3.32 4.43 -0.65
N LEU A 69 2.69 4.72 0.50
CA LEU A 69 2.92 3.96 1.73
C LEU A 69 2.68 2.46 1.52
N PHE A 70 1.59 2.10 0.85
CA PHE A 70 1.29 0.70 0.48
C PHE A 70 2.17 0.17 -0.64
N ALA A 71 2.53 0.98 -1.64
CA ALA A 71 3.46 0.52 -2.68
C ALA A 71 4.81 0.10 -2.07
N PHE A 72 5.30 0.87 -1.10
CA PHE A 72 6.53 0.57 -0.38
C PHE A 72 6.40 -0.61 0.57
N THR A 73 5.25 -0.90 1.19
CA THR A 73 5.11 -2.13 2.01
C THR A 73 5.37 -3.37 1.17
N TYR A 74 4.79 -3.47 -0.03
CA TYR A 74 5.02 -4.61 -0.92
C TYR A 74 6.46 -4.67 -1.43
N LEU A 75 7.04 -3.53 -1.81
CA LEU A 75 8.44 -3.50 -2.26
C LEU A 75 9.40 -3.90 -1.13
N TYR A 76 9.11 -3.50 0.11
CA TYR A 76 9.89 -3.88 1.29
C TYR A 76 9.81 -5.40 1.52
N VAL A 77 8.62 -6.00 1.47
CA VAL A 77 8.46 -7.47 1.57
C VAL A 77 9.24 -8.20 0.49
N ALA A 78 9.16 -7.72 -0.76
CA ALA A 78 9.90 -8.30 -1.88
C ALA A 78 11.42 -8.25 -1.63
N LEU A 79 11.95 -7.09 -1.23
CA LEU A 79 13.39 -6.93 -0.96
C LEU A 79 13.86 -7.75 0.25
N ASN A 80 13.10 -7.76 1.34
CA ASN A 80 13.41 -8.59 2.50
C ASN A 80 13.48 -10.08 2.15
N THR A 81 12.60 -10.56 1.26
CA THR A 81 12.57 -11.96 0.85
C THR A 81 13.71 -12.31 -0.14
N ILE A 82 14.11 -11.36 -0.99
CA ILE A 82 15.26 -11.56 -1.90
C ILE A 82 16.56 -11.63 -1.10
N PHE A 83 16.78 -10.67 -0.20
CA PHE A 83 18.06 -10.44 0.48
C PHE A 83 18.13 -11.01 1.90
N ASP A 84 17.05 -11.63 2.39
CA ASP A 84 16.95 -12.25 3.72
C ASP A 84 17.35 -11.28 4.86
N PHE A 85 16.86 -10.04 4.78
CA PHE A 85 17.10 -8.98 5.77
C PHE A 85 16.32 -9.19 7.09
N ASP A 86 16.78 -8.53 8.15
CA ASP A 86 16.08 -8.50 9.44
C ASP A 86 14.72 -7.80 9.31
N GLN A 87 13.66 -8.49 9.73
CA GLN A 87 12.28 -8.05 9.62
C GLN A 87 11.88 -7.02 10.70
N ARG A 88 12.73 -6.74 11.69
CA ARG A 88 12.42 -5.78 12.76
C ARG A 88 12.11 -4.37 12.24
N LEU A 89 12.88 -3.88 11.27
CA LEU A 89 12.66 -2.55 10.67
C LEU A 89 11.37 -2.51 9.82
N TYR A 90 11.04 -3.62 9.17
CA TYR A 90 9.78 -3.76 8.46
C TYR A 90 8.58 -3.69 9.43
N GLY A 91 8.67 -4.31 10.60
CA GLY A 91 7.65 -4.20 11.64
C GLY A 91 7.42 -2.75 12.11
N TRP A 92 8.48 -1.97 12.30
CA TRP A 92 8.37 -0.53 12.60
C TRP A 92 7.73 0.27 11.47
N TYR A 93 8.05 -0.07 10.22
CA TYR A 93 7.42 0.54 9.05
C TYR A 93 5.91 0.20 8.97
N SER A 94 5.54 -1.06 9.21
CA SER A 94 4.13 -1.48 9.25
C SER A 94 3.37 -0.75 10.36
N LEU A 95 3.96 -0.59 11.55
CA LEU A 95 3.39 0.20 12.64
C LEU A 95 3.21 1.68 12.25
N PHE A 96 4.16 2.27 11.52
CA PHE A 96 4.01 3.63 11.01
C PHE A 96 2.83 3.74 10.04
N VAL A 97 2.67 2.78 9.12
CA VAL A 97 1.53 2.75 8.18
C VAL A 97 0.21 2.61 8.94
N ALA A 98 0.14 1.74 9.94
CA ALA A 98 -1.03 1.54 10.80
C ALA A 98 -1.45 2.81 11.56
N ILE A 99 -0.50 3.57 12.11
CA ILE A 99 -0.81 4.84 12.79
C ILE A 99 -1.37 5.86 11.79
N ASN A 100 -0.85 5.89 10.56
CA ASN A 100 -1.29 6.83 9.53
C ASN A 100 -2.64 6.45 8.89
N SER A 101 -3.05 5.17 8.95
CA SER A 101 -4.38 4.75 8.48
C SER A 101 -5.53 5.27 9.35
N ILE A 102 -5.29 5.51 10.63
CA ILE A 102 -6.30 6.06 11.56
C ILE A 102 -6.79 7.46 11.11
N PRO A 103 -5.93 8.48 10.95
CA PRO A 103 -6.38 9.79 10.48
C PRO A 103 -6.91 9.74 9.04
N ALA A 104 -6.35 8.89 8.16
CA ALA A 104 -6.86 8.71 6.81
C ALA A 104 -8.31 8.15 6.81
N GLY A 105 -8.59 7.16 7.66
CA GLY A 105 -9.93 6.62 7.87
C GLY A 105 -10.90 7.67 8.39
N ILE A 106 -10.51 8.44 9.41
CA ILE A 106 -11.34 9.53 9.98
C ILE A 106 -11.64 10.61 8.92
N LEU A 107 -10.69 10.96 8.07
CA LEU A 107 -10.89 11.91 6.97
C LEU A 107 -11.92 11.39 5.95
N CYS A 108 -11.88 10.09 5.61
CA CYS A 108 -12.89 9.48 4.75
C CYS A 108 -14.30 9.49 5.39
N PHE A 109 -14.43 9.32 6.71
CA PHE A 109 -15.72 9.49 7.40
C PHE A 109 -16.27 10.93 7.36
N ARG A 110 -15.39 11.93 7.14
CA ARG A 110 -15.77 13.33 6.97
C ARG A 110 -16.03 13.72 5.50
N ASN A 111 -16.27 12.75 4.61
CA ASN A 111 -16.46 12.92 3.17
C ASN A 111 -15.26 13.54 2.43
N PHE A 112 -14.05 13.52 3.03
CA PHE A 112 -12.84 13.89 2.31
C PHE A 112 -12.37 12.69 1.48
N GLY A 113 -12.61 12.75 0.17
CA GLY A 113 -12.03 11.81 -0.81
C GLY A 113 -12.69 10.43 -0.92
N GLY A 114 -13.82 10.16 -0.25
CA GLY A 114 -14.53 8.87 -0.36
C GLY A 114 -15.80 8.75 0.49
N ASN A 115 -16.45 7.58 0.41
CA ASN A 115 -17.60 7.17 1.23
C ASN A 115 -17.16 6.54 2.57
N TRP A 116 -18.09 6.40 3.51
CA TRP A 116 -17.93 5.67 4.78
C TRP A 116 -17.29 4.27 4.64
N ILE A 117 -17.56 3.57 3.53
CA ILE A 117 -16.96 2.26 3.20
C ILE A 117 -15.43 2.35 3.06
N TYR A 118 -14.90 3.43 2.47
CA TYR A 118 -13.46 3.63 2.38
C TYR A 118 -12.83 3.89 3.75
N GLY A 119 -13.57 4.52 4.67
CA GLY A 119 -13.14 4.66 6.07
C GLY A 119 -12.97 3.29 6.75
N ILE A 120 -13.89 2.35 6.49
CA ILE A 120 -13.81 0.97 7.01
C ILE A 120 -12.62 0.22 6.38
N ILE A 121 -12.38 0.37 5.07
CA ILE A 121 -11.25 -0.25 4.38
C ILE A 121 -9.92 0.22 4.96
N TRP A 122 -9.80 1.52 5.25
CA TRP A 122 -8.61 2.08 5.88
C TRP A 122 -8.30 1.45 7.25
N PHE A 123 -9.33 1.24 8.07
CA PHE A 123 -9.18 0.53 9.34
C PHE A 123 -8.90 -0.97 9.15
N ALA A 124 -9.48 -1.62 8.13
CA ALA A 124 -9.21 -3.03 7.86
C ALA A 124 -7.75 -3.27 7.42
N TRP A 125 -7.14 -2.34 6.70
CA TRP A 125 -5.73 -2.42 6.31
C TRP A 125 -4.76 -2.26 7.47
N GLU A 126 -5.16 -1.59 8.56
CA GLU A 126 -4.36 -1.49 9.79
C GLU A 126 -4.07 -2.87 10.41
N PHE A 127 -5.04 -3.79 10.35
CA PHE A 127 -4.94 -5.12 10.95
C PHE A 127 -4.36 -6.19 10.02
N CYS A 128 -4.13 -5.87 8.75
CA CYS A 128 -3.74 -6.84 7.71
C CYS A 128 -2.28 -6.69 7.24
N GLY A 129 -1.50 -5.82 7.90
CA GLY A 129 -0.08 -5.57 7.62
C GLY A 129 0.91 -6.21 8.59
#